data_AF-A0A089IA21-F1
#
_entry.id   AF-A0A089IA21-F1
#
_cell.length_a   1.000
_cell.length_b   1.000
_cell.length_c   1.000
_cell.angle_alpha   90.00
_cell.angle_beta   90.00
_cell.angle_gamma   90.00
#
_symmetry.space_group_name_H-M   'P 1'
#
loop_
_entity.id
_entity.type
_entity.pdbx_description
1 polymer ?
#
loop_
_entity_poly.entity_id
_entity_poly.type
_entity_poly.pdbx_seq_one_letter_code
_entity_poly.pdbx_strand_id
1 'polypeptide(L)'
;MRALMWKKYSEFQRSKVRVLVFFILPVAYLFLLLILNIKTENVVAFYSLSVILLQTFVFFSIEELVSTEVILATNTSIKKIWLVNLVCTTVIGFIYSNIILWIAVLSGPFLFDIDFNITSQAILQNVLNIVVGASIIGFSTIHFADYSKLKQVLASAAGLLIYANPFLFLFYYGKGIEVSLQITAVSFVLSLFILLISYWIVNNPNKEKLIINTQKLLKTFEDSNTIEE
;
A
#
# COMPACT_ATOMS: atom_id res chain seq x y z
N MET A 1 -18.22 -4.29 -9.98
CA MET A 1 -16.79 -4.65 -9.80
C MET A 1 -16.02 -4.57 -11.12
N ARG A 2 -16.47 -5.22 -12.21
CA ARG A 2 -15.77 -5.15 -13.52
C ARG A 2 -15.52 -3.72 -14.02
N ALA A 3 -16.50 -2.83 -13.93
CA ALA A 3 -16.33 -1.42 -14.33
C ALA A 3 -15.33 -0.64 -13.46
N LEU A 4 -15.26 -0.93 -12.16
CA LEU A 4 -14.29 -0.29 -11.25
C LEU A 4 -12.86 -0.77 -11.53
N MET A 5 -12.69 -2.07 -11.77
CA MET A 5 -11.41 -2.66 -12.18
C MET A 5 -10.94 -2.09 -13.53
N TRP A 6 -11.86 -1.95 -14.50
CA TRP A 6 -11.57 -1.36 -15.79
C TRP A 6 -11.17 0.12 -15.68
N LYS A 7 -11.87 0.90 -14.85
CA LYS A 7 -11.50 2.29 -14.55
C LYS A 7 -10.07 2.37 -14.01
N LYS A 8 -9.74 1.56 -12.99
CA LYS A 8 -8.39 1.52 -12.40
C LYS A 8 -7.31 1.16 -13.42
N TYR A 9 -7.57 0.16 -14.26
CA TYR A 9 -6.65 -0.22 -15.33
C TYR A 9 -6.44 0.91 -16.34
N SER A 10 -7.51 1.56 -16.79
CA SER A 10 -7.44 2.69 -17.72
C SER A 10 -6.66 3.88 -17.15
N GLU A 11 -6.91 4.24 -15.87
CA GLU A 11 -6.18 5.30 -15.17
C GLU A 11 -4.69 4.99 -15.03
N PHE A 12 -4.36 3.73 -14.72
CA PHE A 12 -2.97 3.28 -14.63
C PHE A 12 -2.25 3.41 -15.97
N GLN A 13 -2.87 2.96 -17.07
CA GLN A 13 -2.28 3.04 -18.41
C GLN A 13 -2.13 4.46 -18.94
N ARG A 14 -2.99 5.38 -18.50
CA ARG A 14 -2.98 6.78 -18.95
C ARG A 14 -1.69 7.52 -18.54
N SER A 15 -1.07 7.14 -17.42
CA SER A 15 0.14 7.80 -16.93
C SER A 15 1.38 6.93 -17.18
N LYS A 16 2.14 7.28 -18.22
CA LYS A 16 3.43 6.64 -18.53
C LYS A 16 4.39 6.65 -17.33
N VAL A 17 4.37 7.72 -16.53
CA VAL A 17 5.21 7.85 -15.33
C VAL A 17 4.80 6.82 -14.28
N ARG A 18 3.50 6.65 -14.00
CA ARG A 18 3.03 5.63 -13.04
C ARG A 18 3.41 4.22 -13.47
N VAL A 19 3.26 3.91 -14.76
CA VAL A 19 3.66 2.61 -15.32
C VAL A 19 5.17 2.40 -15.15
N LEU A 20 5.99 3.39 -15.51
CA LEU A 20 7.44 3.29 -15.38
C LEU A 20 7.87 3.10 -13.93
N VAL A 21 7.31 3.88 -13.00
CA VAL A 21 7.64 3.76 -11.57
C VAL A 21 7.16 2.42 -10.99
N PHE A 22 6.00 1.89 -11.44
CA PHE A 22 5.53 0.56 -11.04
C PHE A 22 6.58 -0.53 -11.30
N PHE A 23 7.20 -0.51 -12.48
CA PHE A 23 8.19 -1.52 -12.87
C PHE A 23 9.57 -1.28 -12.26
N ILE A 24 10.05 -0.04 -12.25
CA ILE A 24 11.42 0.28 -11.82
C ILE A 24 11.57 0.23 -10.30
N LEU A 25 10.57 0.72 -9.55
CA LEU A 25 10.71 0.93 -8.11
C LEU A 25 11.03 -0.35 -7.33
N PRO A 26 10.36 -1.50 -7.55
CA PRO A 26 10.68 -2.71 -6.79
C PRO A 26 12.07 -3.24 -7.13
N VAL A 27 12.48 -3.16 -8.40
CA VAL A 27 13.82 -3.57 -8.85
C VAL A 27 14.90 -2.69 -8.20
N ALA A 28 14.72 -1.38 -8.23
CA ALA A 28 15.63 -0.43 -7.59
C ALA A 28 15.70 -0.65 -6.08
N TYR A 29 14.56 -0.91 -5.44
CA TYR A 29 14.52 -1.21 -4.01
C TYR A 29 15.24 -2.51 -3.66
N LEU A 30 15.05 -3.58 -4.44
CA LEU A 30 15.76 -4.83 -4.23
C LEU A 30 17.28 -4.63 -4.38
N PHE A 31 17.71 -3.92 -5.43
CA PHE A 31 19.12 -3.62 -5.65
C PHE A 31 19.74 -2.85 -4.46
N LEU A 32 19.01 -1.90 -3.89
CA LEU A 32 19.44 -1.20 -2.67
C LEU A 32 19.58 -2.14 -1.46
N LEU A 33 18.65 -3.08 -1.27
CA LEU A 33 18.74 -4.07 -0.18
C LEU A 33 20.00 -4.95 -0.31
N LEU A 34 20.33 -5.34 -1.54
CA LEU A 34 21.53 -6.14 -1.82
C LEU A 34 22.82 -5.33 -1.56
N ILE A 35 22.91 -4.09 -2.05
CA ILE A 35 24.08 -3.21 -1.81
C ILE A 35 24.30 -2.95 -0.32
N LEU A 36 23.22 -2.78 0.44
CA LEU A 36 23.29 -2.50 1.87
C LEU A 36 23.56 -3.73 2.74
N ASN A 37 23.79 -4.89 2.11
CA ASN A 37 24.05 -6.18 2.74
C ASN A 37 22.97 -6.54 3.78
N ILE A 38 21.70 -6.32 3.42
CA ILE A 38 20.57 -6.79 4.23
C ILE A 38 20.58 -8.33 4.21
N LYS A 39 20.34 -8.94 5.38
CA LYS A 39 20.29 -10.41 5.49
C LYS A 39 19.31 -10.97 4.47
N THR A 40 19.76 -11.90 3.63
CA THR A 40 18.95 -12.45 2.52
C THR A 40 17.65 -13.08 3.01
N GLU A 41 17.66 -13.71 4.19
CA GLU A 41 16.46 -14.26 4.82
C GLU A 41 15.42 -13.16 5.10
N ASN A 42 15.86 -12.00 5.58
CA ASN A 42 14.99 -10.85 5.82
C ASN A 42 14.48 -10.25 4.51
N VAL A 43 15.30 -10.24 3.45
CA VAL A 43 14.85 -9.83 2.11
C VAL A 43 13.72 -10.74 1.65
N VAL A 44 13.88 -12.07 1.74
CA VAL A 44 12.80 -13.02 1.38
C VAL A 44 11.54 -12.76 2.20
N ALA A 45 11.68 -12.51 3.51
CA ALA A 45 10.55 -12.34 4.43
C ALA A 45 9.78 -11.01 4.26
N PHE A 46 10.46 -9.88 4.05
CA PHE A 46 9.87 -8.53 4.16
C PHE A 46 9.85 -7.71 2.86
N TYR A 47 10.50 -8.20 1.80
CA TYR A 47 10.57 -7.46 0.53
C TYR A 47 9.18 -7.15 -0.04
N SER A 48 8.29 -8.16 -0.09
CA SER A 48 6.94 -7.95 -0.64
C SER A 48 6.13 -6.93 0.16
N LEU A 49 6.25 -6.90 1.49
CA LEU A 49 5.61 -5.87 2.32
C LEU A 49 6.08 -4.48 1.92
N SER A 50 7.41 -4.29 1.88
CA SER A 50 8.01 -3.00 1.55
C SER A 50 7.58 -2.51 0.17
N VAL A 51 7.55 -3.41 -0.81
CA VAL A 51 7.11 -3.09 -2.18
C VAL A 51 5.63 -2.76 -2.24
N ILE A 52 4.75 -3.51 -1.57
CA ILE A 52 3.32 -3.21 -1.50
C ILE A 52 3.10 -1.79 -0.94
N LEU A 53 3.77 -1.46 0.17
CA LEU A 53 3.66 -0.14 0.78
C LEU A 53 4.20 0.95 -0.15
N LEU A 54 5.39 0.77 -0.72
CA LEU A 54 5.96 1.70 -1.70
C LEU A 54 5.02 1.90 -2.90
N GLN A 55 4.47 0.85 -3.49
CA GLN A 55 3.62 0.97 -4.67
C GLN A 55 2.27 1.65 -4.41
N THR A 56 1.90 1.92 -3.15
CA THR A 56 0.66 2.62 -2.81
C THR A 56 0.53 3.97 -3.55
N PHE A 57 1.62 4.73 -3.73
CA PHE A 57 1.56 6.02 -4.45
C PHE A 57 1.31 5.87 -5.95
N VAL A 58 1.58 4.69 -6.52
CA VAL A 58 1.32 4.41 -7.94
C VAL A 58 -0.16 4.15 -8.16
N PHE A 59 -0.81 3.48 -7.22
CA PHE A 59 -2.22 3.07 -7.31
C PHE A 59 -3.21 4.11 -6.76
N PHE A 60 -2.77 5.00 -5.87
CA PHE A 60 -3.58 6.11 -5.38
C PHE A 60 -3.46 7.33 -6.29
N SER A 61 -4.60 7.76 -6.85
CA SER A 61 -4.70 9.02 -7.61
C SER A 61 -5.45 10.06 -6.78
N ILE A 62 -4.95 11.29 -6.72
CA ILE A 62 -5.69 12.44 -6.17
C ILE A 62 -7.01 12.65 -6.93
N GLU A 63 -7.11 12.19 -8.18
CA GLU A 63 -8.37 12.20 -8.94
C GLU A 63 -9.47 11.32 -8.33
N GLU A 64 -9.15 10.31 -7.51
CA GLU A 64 -10.15 9.55 -6.74
C GLU A 64 -10.80 10.40 -5.65
N LEU A 65 -10.06 11.40 -5.15
CA LEU A 65 -10.49 12.40 -4.17
C LEU A 65 -11.47 13.40 -4.83
N VAL A 66 -11.17 13.84 -6.05
CA VAL A 66 -12.04 14.75 -6.84
C VAL A 66 -13.26 14.01 -7.39
N SER A 67 -13.14 12.74 -7.76
CA SER A 67 -14.26 11.92 -8.24
C SER A 67 -15.16 11.35 -7.14
N THR A 68 -14.98 11.76 -5.87
CA THR A 68 -15.93 11.49 -4.79
C THR A 68 -17.32 12.08 -5.09
N GLU A 69 -17.40 13.16 -5.88
CA GLU A 69 -18.66 13.70 -6.40
C GLU A 69 -19.36 12.75 -7.38
N VAL A 70 -18.60 12.04 -8.21
CA VAL A 70 -19.15 11.00 -9.11
C VAL A 70 -19.60 9.76 -8.33
N ILE A 71 -18.99 9.48 -7.17
CA ILE A 71 -19.44 8.43 -6.24
C ILE A 71 -20.78 8.80 -5.58
N LEU A 72 -21.07 10.09 -5.41
CA LEU A 72 -22.38 10.56 -4.96
C LEU A 72 -23.44 10.49 -6.07
N ALA A 73 -23.04 10.72 -7.33
CA ALA A 73 -23.91 10.61 -8.50
C ALA A 73 -24.19 9.16 -8.95
N THR A 74 -23.32 8.20 -8.57
CA THR A 74 -23.49 6.77 -8.89
C THR A 74 -23.97 6.00 -7.66
N ASN A 75 -24.81 4.98 -7.85
CA ASN A 75 -25.33 4.15 -6.74
C ASN A 75 -24.28 3.17 -6.16
N THR A 76 -22.99 3.51 -6.26
CA THR A 76 -21.86 2.66 -5.90
C THR A 76 -21.49 2.88 -4.43
N SER A 77 -21.44 1.82 -3.63
CA SER A 77 -21.07 1.98 -2.22
C SER A 77 -19.57 2.24 -2.03
N ILE A 78 -19.24 3.22 -1.17
CA ILE A 78 -17.87 3.59 -0.78
C ILE A 78 -17.06 2.35 -0.35
N LYS A 79 -17.69 1.48 0.45
CA LYS A 79 -17.14 0.18 0.86
C LYS A 79 -16.65 -0.68 -0.31
N LYS A 80 -17.43 -0.78 -1.39
CA LYS A 80 -17.05 -1.60 -2.55
C LYS A 80 -15.84 -1.00 -3.27
N ILE A 81 -15.78 0.33 -3.37
CA ILE A 81 -14.65 1.04 -3.99
C ILE A 81 -13.39 0.86 -3.14
N TRP A 82 -13.49 1.11 -1.84
CA TRP A 82 -12.40 0.92 -0.88
C TRP A 82 -11.83 -0.50 -0.91
N LEU A 83 -12.70 -1.52 -0.88
CA LEU A 83 -12.27 -2.92 -0.89
C LEU A 83 -11.61 -3.31 -2.22
N VAL A 84 -12.14 -2.85 -3.37
CA VAL A 84 -11.51 -3.09 -4.67
C VAL A 84 -10.13 -2.43 -4.73
N ASN A 85 -10.00 -1.18 -4.30
CA ASN A 85 -8.71 -0.48 -4.31
C ASN A 85 -7.69 -1.16 -3.40
N LEU A 86 -8.13 -1.58 -2.20
CA LEU A 86 -7.28 -2.28 -1.25
C LEU A 86 -6.76 -3.61 -1.83
N VAL A 87 -7.67 -4.44 -2.35
CA VAL A 87 -7.35 -5.75 -2.93
C VAL A 87 -6.48 -5.59 -4.17
N CYS A 88 -6.80 -4.67 -5.08
CA CYS A 88 -5.99 -4.44 -6.28
C CYS A 88 -4.57 -4.03 -5.91
N THR A 89 -4.39 -3.04 -5.03
CA THR A 89 -3.06 -2.54 -4.65
C THR A 89 -2.23 -3.62 -3.98
N THR A 90 -2.81 -4.34 -3.02
CA THR A 90 -2.10 -5.35 -2.22
C THR A 90 -1.79 -6.60 -3.02
N VAL A 91 -2.74 -7.14 -3.78
CA VAL A 91 -2.57 -8.38 -4.54
C VAL A 91 -1.65 -8.17 -5.74
N ILE A 92 -1.85 -7.10 -6.52
CA ILE A 92 -0.98 -6.82 -7.68
C ILE A 92 0.45 -6.53 -7.20
N GLY A 93 0.60 -5.72 -6.16
CA GLY A 93 1.91 -5.43 -5.59
C GLY A 93 2.60 -6.68 -5.05
N PHE A 94 1.88 -7.54 -4.34
CA PHE A 94 2.40 -8.81 -3.83
C PHE A 94 2.83 -9.76 -4.95
N ILE A 95 2.00 -9.96 -5.98
CA ILE A 95 2.33 -10.87 -7.09
C ILE A 95 3.57 -10.34 -7.81
N TYR A 96 3.58 -9.04 -8.14
CA TYR A 96 4.68 -8.45 -8.88
C TYR A 96 6.00 -8.43 -8.08
N SER A 97 5.94 -8.12 -6.78
CA SER A 97 7.12 -8.20 -5.91
C SER A 97 7.66 -9.63 -5.85
N ASN A 98 6.80 -10.63 -5.67
CA ASN A 98 7.27 -12.02 -5.61
C ASN A 98 7.90 -12.47 -6.93
N ILE A 99 7.36 -12.08 -8.08
CA ILE A 99 7.99 -12.38 -9.38
C ILE A 99 9.44 -11.87 -9.41
N ILE A 100 9.65 -10.61 -9.02
CA ILE A 100 11.00 -10.01 -8.98
C ILE A 100 11.90 -10.71 -7.96
N LEU A 101 11.37 -10.99 -6.75
CA LEU A 101 12.11 -11.67 -5.70
C LEU A 101 12.58 -13.05 -6.18
N TRP A 102 11.70 -13.84 -6.80
CA TRP A 102 12.05 -15.17 -7.29
C TRP A 102 13.02 -15.13 -8.47
N ILE A 103 12.90 -14.15 -9.36
CA ILE A 103 13.92 -13.92 -10.41
C ILE A 103 15.28 -13.66 -9.76
N ALA A 104 15.35 -12.82 -8.73
CA ALA A 104 16.59 -12.52 -8.03
C ALA A 104 17.14 -13.70 -7.23
N VAL A 105 16.28 -14.52 -6.61
CA VAL A 105 16.67 -15.75 -5.92
C VAL A 105 17.30 -16.75 -6.91
N LEU A 106 16.70 -16.90 -8.10
CA LEU A 106 17.18 -17.86 -9.11
C LEU A 106 18.42 -17.37 -9.85
N SER A 107 18.54 -16.06 -10.09
CA SER A 107 19.68 -15.47 -10.82
C SER A 107 20.80 -14.97 -9.90
N GLY A 108 20.54 -14.83 -8.60
CA GLY A 108 21.44 -14.29 -7.57
C GLY A 108 22.82 -14.94 -7.54
N PRO A 109 22.92 -16.28 -7.50
CA PRO A 109 24.21 -16.97 -7.47
C PRO A 109 25.05 -16.70 -8.72
N PHE A 110 24.40 -16.51 -9.87
CA PHE A 110 25.09 -16.33 -11.16
C PHE A 110 25.46 -14.87 -11.46
N LEU A 111 24.61 -13.92 -11.05
CA LEU A 111 24.77 -12.50 -11.39
C LEU A 111 25.43 -11.68 -10.29
N PHE A 112 25.25 -12.08 -9.03
CA PHE A 112 25.65 -11.29 -7.87
C PHE A 112 26.54 -12.05 -6.88
N ASP A 113 26.78 -13.36 -7.09
CA ASP A 113 27.47 -14.24 -6.13
C ASP A 113 26.78 -14.22 -4.75
N ILE A 114 25.44 -14.12 -4.75
CA ILE A 114 24.60 -14.06 -3.54
C ILE A 114 23.70 -15.29 -3.51
N ASP A 115 23.91 -16.13 -2.50
CA ASP A 115 23.01 -17.23 -2.16
C ASP A 115 21.95 -16.74 -1.16
N PHE A 116 20.69 -16.79 -1.59
CA PHE A 116 19.58 -16.45 -0.72
C PHE A 116 19.31 -17.57 0.29
N ASN A 117 19.40 -17.24 1.58
CA ASN A 117 18.90 -18.11 2.64
C ASN A 117 17.37 -18.18 2.61
N ILE A 118 16.83 -19.29 2.09
CA ILE A 118 15.39 -19.53 1.99
C ILE A 118 14.95 -20.48 3.11
N THR A 119 14.31 -19.92 4.13
CA THR A 119 13.71 -20.70 5.23
C THR A 119 12.19 -20.76 5.08
N SER A 120 11.57 -21.83 5.59
CA SER A 120 10.10 -21.96 5.61
C SER A 120 9.43 -20.82 6.39
N GLN A 121 10.10 -20.32 7.43
CA GLN A 121 9.65 -19.19 8.23
C GLN A 121 9.67 -17.88 7.42
N ALA A 122 10.73 -17.62 6.64
CA ALA A 122 10.79 -16.45 5.77
C ALA A 122 9.71 -16.47 4.69
N ILE A 123 9.46 -17.62 4.07
CA ILE A 123 8.37 -17.78 3.10
C ILE A 123 7.02 -17.52 3.76
N LEU A 124 6.77 -18.09 4.95
CA LEU A 124 5.53 -17.88 5.68
C LEU A 124 5.32 -16.40 6.05
N GLN A 125 6.35 -15.73 6.57
CA GLN A 125 6.32 -14.30 6.87
C GLN A 125 6.01 -13.48 5.62
N ASN A 126 6.64 -13.79 4.48
CA ASN A 126 6.39 -13.10 3.22
C ASN A 126 4.94 -13.21 2.77
N VAL A 127 4.34 -14.41 2.84
CA VAL A 127 2.94 -14.61 2.49
C VAL A 127 2.01 -13.86 3.45
N LEU A 128 2.24 -13.97 4.76
CA LEU A 128 1.38 -13.31 5.76
C LEU A 128 1.51 -11.79 5.76
N ASN A 129 2.66 -11.28 5.31
CA ASN A 129 2.92 -9.85 5.13
C ASN A 129 1.97 -9.19 4.11
N ILE A 130 1.27 -9.94 3.25
CA ILE A 130 0.21 -9.37 2.42
C ILE A 130 -0.92 -8.76 3.27
N VAL A 131 -1.25 -9.40 4.41
CA VAL A 131 -2.29 -8.94 5.33
C VAL A 131 -1.81 -7.74 6.13
N VAL A 132 -0.51 -7.68 6.45
CA VAL A 132 0.13 -6.51 7.07
C VAL A 132 0.07 -5.32 6.12
N GLY A 133 0.44 -5.50 4.85
CA GLY A 133 0.32 -4.45 3.83
C GLY A 133 -1.12 -3.97 3.67
N ALA A 134 -2.08 -4.90 3.61
CA ALA A 134 -3.50 -4.58 3.52
C ALA A 134 -4.03 -3.84 4.75
N SER A 135 -3.59 -4.18 5.96
CA SER A 135 -4.05 -3.51 7.18
C SER A 135 -3.58 -2.05 7.22
N ILE A 136 -2.31 -1.79 6.89
CA ILE A 136 -1.74 -0.43 6.87
C ILE A 136 -2.40 0.41 5.77
N ILE A 137 -2.47 -0.10 4.53
CA ILE A 137 -3.12 0.60 3.42
C ILE A 137 -4.60 0.84 3.72
N GLY A 138 -5.30 -0.17 4.23
CA GLY A 138 -6.70 -0.08 4.61
C GLY A 138 -6.93 0.98 5.68
N PHE A 139 -6.10 1.03 6.72
CA PHE A 139 -6.21 2.02 7.78
C PHE A 139 -5.86 3.44 7.30
N SER A 140 -4.88 3.59 6.39
CA SER A 140 -4.53 4.90 5.81
C SER A 140 -5.64 5.51 4.95
N THR A 141 -6.65 4.72 4.58
CA THR A 141 -7.69 5.09 3.62
C THR A 141 -9.08 5.16 4.25
N ILE A 142 -9.20 5.01 5.58
CA ILE A 142 -10.47 5.10 6.31
C ILE A 142 -11.13 6.48 6.22
N HIS A 143 -10.33 7.52 5.95
CA HIS A 143 -10.81 8.89 5.82
C HIS A 143 -11.76 9.07 4.62
N PHE A 144 -11.71 8.19 3.60
CA PHE A 144 -12.67 8.19 2.50
C PHE A 144 -14.12 7.90 2.92
N ALA A 145 -14.37 7.45 4.15
CA ALA A 145 -15.72 7.21 4.64
C ALA A 145 -16.52 8.49 4.86
N ASP A 146 -15.89 9.57 5.36
CA ASP A 146 -16.56 10.85 5.67
C ASP A 146 -15.65 12.08 5.79
N TYR A 147 -14.33 11.94 5.57
CA TYR A 147 -13.31 12.97 5.79
C TYR A 147 -13.38 13.66 7.15
N SER A 148 -13.87 13.00 8.21
CA SER A 148 -13.85 13.59 9.56
C SER A 148 -12.41 13.78 10.07
N LYS A 149 -12.18 14.85 10.84
CA LYS A 149 -10.84 15.20 11.37
C LYS A 149 -10.17 14.04 12.11
N LEU A 150 -10.92 13.30 12.92
CA LEU A 150 -10.40 12.13 13.63
C LEU A 150 -9.90 11.04 12.65
N LYS A 151 -10.72 10.70 11.63
CA LYS A 151 -10.34 9.69 10.64
C LYS A 151 -9.19 10.15 9.77
N GLN A 152 -9.10 11.44 9.47
CA GLN A 152 -7.94 12.02 8.77
C GLN A 152 -6.66 11.87 9.59
N VAL A 153 -6.68 12.23 10.88
CA VAL A 153 -5.49 12.09 11.76
C VAL A 153 -5.04 10.64 11.88
N LEU A 154 -5.99 9.71 12.09
CA LEU A 154 -5.70 8.28 12.15
C LEU A 154 -5.15 7.75 10.82
N ALA A 155 -5.76 8.15 9.71
CA ALA A 155 -5.30 7.82 8.37
C ALA A 155 -3.90 8.36 8.08
N SER A 156 -3.59 9.59 8.49
CA SER A 156 -2.27 10.20 8.33
C SER A 156 -1.19 9.43 9.10
N ALA A 157 -1.48 8.95 10.30
CA ALA A 157 -0.54 8.13 11.07
C ALA A 157 -0.18 6.83 10.32
N ALA A 158 -1.17 6.14 9.74
CA ALA A 158 -0.88 4.98 8.89
C ALA A 158 -0.24 5.37 7.55
N GLY A 159 -0.60 6.52 6.97
CA GLY A 159 0.05 7.06 5.78
C GLY A 159 1.55 7.29 6.00
N LEU A 160 1.94 7.81 7.16
CA LEU A 160 3.35 7.91 7.56
C LEU A 160 4.02 6.55 7.65
N LEU A 161 3.34 5.53 8.18
CA LEU A 161 3.88 4.16 8.22
C LEU A 161 4.08 3.56 6.81
N ILE A 162 3.21 3.85 5.84
CA ILE A 162 3.37 3.41 4.45
C ILE A 162 4.70 3.91 3.89
N TYR A 163 5.02 5.18 4.12
CA TYR A 163 6.25 5.78 3.60
C TYR A 163 7.47 5.43 4.45
N ALA A 164 7.35 5.42 5.77
CA ALA A 164 8.48 5.20 6.67
C ALA A 164 8.93 3.73 6.69
N ASN A 165 8.02 2.76 6.63
CA ASN A 165 8.34 1.34 6.84
C ASN A 165 9.41 0.79 5.85
N PRO A 166 9.33 1.02 4.53
CA PRO A 166 10.39 0.60 3.60
C PRO A 166 11.77 1.17 3.97
N PHE A 167 11.86 2.45 4.35
CA PHE A 167 13.13 3.06 4.75
C PHE A 167 13.61 2.58 6.12
N LEU A 168 12.70 2.35 7.06
CA LEU A 168 13.03 1.78 8.36
C LEU A 168 13.55 0.35 8.22
N PHE A 169 13.00 -0.46 7.30
CA PHE A 169 13.55 -1.77 6.97
C PHE A 169 14.95 -1.65 6.40
N LEU A 170 15.12 -0.78 5.41
CA LEU A 170 16.38 -0.61 4.69
C LEU A 170 17.53 -0.09 5.57
N PHE A 171 17.26 0.83 6.50
CA PHE A 171 18.31 1.46 7.33
C PHE A 171 18.44 0.89 8.74
N TYR A 172 17.38 0.31 9.33
CA TYR A 172 17.38 -0.09 10.73
C TYR A 172 17.13 -1.59 10.90
N TYR A 173 15.87 -2.02 10.80
CA TYR A 173 15.52 -3.36 11.27
C TYR A 173 15.82 -4.46 10.27
N GLY A 174 16.05 -4.19 8.98
CA GLY A 174 16.40 -5.22 7.99
C GLY A 174 17.71 -5.94 8.29
N LYS A 175 18.66 -5.31 9.00
CA LYS A 175 19.92 -5.94 9.42
C LYS A 175 19.79 -6.77 10.70
N GLY A 176 18.90 -6.38 11.59
CA GLY A 176 18.83 -6.89 12.96
C GLY A 176 17.63 -7.76 13.28
N ILE A 177 16.53 -7.66 12.52
CA ILE A 177 15.32 -8.42 12.82
C ILE A 177 15.56 -9.90 12.55
N GLU A 178 15.17 -10.75 13.49
CA GLU A 178 15.15 -12.18 13.30
C GLU A 178 13.77 -12.61 12.81
N VAL A 179 13.74 -13.45 11.78
CA VAL A 179 12.51 -14.08 11.33
C VAL A 179 12.15 -15.14 12.37
N SER A 180 11.04 -14.95 13.08
CA SER A 180 10.55 -15.91 14.06
C SER A 180 9.04 -16.06 13.96
N LEU A 181 8.55 -17.29 14.17
CA LEU A 181 7.13 -17.60 14.14
C LEU A 181 6.30 -16.77 15.13
N GLN A 182 6.89 -16.38 16.26
CA GLN A 182 6.22 -15.55 17.25
C GLN A 182 5.96 -14.14 16.71
N ILE A 183 6.98 -13.49 16.13
CA ILE A 183 6.84 -12.16 15.50
C ILE A 183 5.87 -12.23 14.32
N THR A 184 5.94 -13.30 13.52
CA THR A 184 5.01 -13.56 12.43
C THR A 184 3.57 -13.65 12.91
N ALA A 185 3.29 -14.45 13.93
CA ALA A 185 1.94 -14.63 14.44
C ALA A 185 1.39 -13.34 15.05
N VAL A 186 2.18 -12.63 15.84
CA VAL A 186 1.76 -11.36 16.49
C VAL A 186 1.47 -10.30 15.43
N SER A 187 2.34 -10.11 14.44
CA SER A 187 2.14 -9.12 13.37
C SER A 187 0.91 -9.45 12.52
N PHE A 188 0.65 -10.73 12.24
CA PHE A 188 -0.53 -11.18 11.52
C PHE A 188 -1.83 -10.90 12.30
N VAL A 189 -1.89 -11.28 13.58
CA VAL A 189 -3.08 -11.08 14.43
C VAL A 189 -3.39 -9.60 14.60
N LEU A 190 -2.38 -8.77 14.87
CA LEU A 190 -2.55 -7.32 14.96
C LEU A 190 -3.05 -6.73 13.64
N SER A 191 -2.51 -7.20 12.51
CA SER A 191 -2.93 -6.73 11.19
C SER A 191 -4.37 -7.11 10.86
N LEU A 192 -4.81 -8.32 11.21
CA LEU A 192 -6.22 -8.70 11.08
C LEU A 192 -7.12 -7.79 11.92
N PHE A 193 -6.73 -7.48 13.16
CA PHE A 193 -7.51 -6.60 14.01
C PHE A 193 -7.63 -5.18 13.44
N ILE A 194 -6.53 -4.61 12.96
CA ILE A 194 -6.51 -3.29 12.31
C ILE A 194 -7.38 -3.30 11.03
N LEU A 195 -7.29 -4.36 10.23
CA LEU A 195 -8.08 -4.49 9.02
C LEU A 195 -9.59 -4.59 9.33
N LEU A 196 -9.97 -5.33 10.37
CA LEU A 196 -11.35 -5.45 10.84
C LEU A 196 -11.89 -4.10 11.34
N ILE A 197 -11.10 -3.35 12.11
CA ILE A 197 -11.45 -1.99 12.54
C ILE A 197 -11.65 -1.08 11.32
N SER A 198 -10.71 -1.11 10.38
CA SER A 198 -10.78 -0.31 9.14
C SER A 198 -12.06 -0.60 8.37
N TYR A 199 -12.39 -1.89 8.22
CA TYR A 199 -13.61 -2.34 7.56
C TYR A 199 -14.87 -1.87 8.29
N TRP A 200 -14.91 -1.95 9.63
CA TRP A 200 -16.04 -1.49 10.43
C TRP A 200 -16.29 0.03 10.28
N ILE A 201 -15.21 0.82 10.25
CA ILE A 201 -15.28 2.28 10.04
C ILE A 201 -15.84 2.61 8.65
N VAL A 202 -15.35 1.94 7.61
CA VAL A 202 -15.77 2.18 6.22
C VAL A 202 -17.18 1.64 5.93
N ASN A 203 -17.64 0.63 6.68
CA ASN A 203 -18.98 0.08 6.53
C ASN A 203 -20.09 1.03 7.03
N ASN A 204 -19.76 2.03 7.85
CA ASN A 204 -20.71 2.99 8.41
C ASN A 204 -20.36 4.44 7.97
N PRO A 205 -20.43 4.75 6.66
CA PRO A 205 -20.12 6.09 6.18
C PRO A 205 -21.24 7.08 6.53
N ASN A 206 -20.88 8.28 6.97
CA ASN A 206 -21.82 9.39 7.09
C ASN A 206 -21.81 10.20 5.78
N LYS A 207 -22.76 9.90 4.89
CA LYS A 207 -22.84 10.49 3.55
C LYS A 207 -22.99 12.01 3.58
N GLU A 208 -23.75 12.55 4.52
CA GLU A 208 -23.95 13.99 4.66
C GLU A 208 -22.65 14.70 5.03
N LYS A 209 -21.94 14.18 6.04
CA LYS A 209 -20.61 14.68 6.41
C LYS A 209 -19.61 14.57 5.27
N LEU A 210 -19.66 13.48 4.49
CA LEU A 210 -18.81 13.31 3.32
C LEU A 210 -19.01 14.44 2.31
N ILE A 211 -20.27 14.76 1.95
CA ILE A 211 -20.60 15.84 1.00
C ILE A 211 -20.07 17.18 1.52
N ILE A 212 -20.44 17.54 2.75
CA ILE A 212 -20.08 18.83 3.36
C ILE A 212 -18.56 18.99 3.44
N ASN A 213 -17.84 17.96 3.86
CA ASN A 213 -16.39 18.02 4.00
C ASN A 213 -15.67 18.03 2.64
N THR A 214 -16.18 17.30 1.65
CA THR A 214 -15.61 17.31 0.29
C THR A 214 -15.78 18.68 -0.37
N GLN A 215 -16.96 19.30 -0.25
CA GLN A 215 -17.20 20.66 -0.74
C GLN A 215 -16.29 21.70 -0.06
N LYS A 216 -16.06 21.57 1.26
CA LYS A 216 -15.11 22.43 1.97
C LYS A 216 -13.68 22.26 1.46
N LEU A 217 -13.26 21.02 1.18
CA LEU A 217 -11.94 20.72 0.64
C LEU A 217 -11.76 21.29 -0.77
N LEU A 218 -12.75 21.13 -1.65
CA LEU A 218 -12.74 21.68 -3.01
C LEU A 218 -12.67 23.20 -2.99
N LYS A 219 -13.52 23.85 -2.19
CA LYS A 219 -13.50 25.31 -2.05
C LYS A 219 -12.15 25.81 -1.55
N THR A 220 -11.55 25.14 -0.57
CA THR A 220 -10.21 25.51 -0.07
C THR A 220 -9.14 25.35 -1.16
N PHE A 221 -9.26 24.33 -2.02
CA PHE A 221 -8.35 24.11 -3.14
C PHE A 221 -8.50 25.19 -4.23
N GLU A 222 -9.73 25.56 -4.57
CA GLU A 222 -10.03 26.66 -5.51
C GLU A 222 -9.56 28.02 -4.96
N ASP A 223 -9.84 28.31 -3.68
CA ASP A 223 -9.40 29.53 -3.01
C ASP A 223 -7.85 29.58 -2.90
N SER A 224 -7.17 28.43 -2.80
CA SER A 224 -5.69 28.38 -2.79
C SER A 224 -5.05 28.58 -4.16
N ASN A 225 -5.78 28.33 -5.26
CA ASN A 225 -5.31 28.58 -6.62
C ASN A 225 -5.60 30.00 -7.12
N THR A 226 -6.30 30.83 -6.32
CA THR A 226 -6.62 32.23 -6.65
C THR A 226 -5.73 33.25 -5.94
N ILE A 227 -4.66 32.81 -5.25
CA ILE A 227 -3.69 33.71 -4.57
C ILE A 227 -2.50 34.08 -5.49
N GLU A 228 -2.45 33.59 -6.73
CA GLU A 228 -1.50 34.06 -7.75
C GLU A 228 -2.21 34.38 -9.07
N GLU A 229 -2.91 35.51 -9.11
CA GLU A 229 -3.00 36.42 -10.27
C GLU A 229 -2.80 37.87 -9.79
#